data_AF-A0A2R6HF72-F1
#
_entry.id   AF-A0A2R6HF72-F1
#
_cell.length_a   1.000
_cell.length_b   1.000
_cell.length_c   1.000
_cell.angle_alpha   90.00
_cell.angle_beta   90.00
_cell.angle_gamma   90.00
#
_symmetry.space_group_name_H-M   'P 1'
#
loop_
_entity.id
_entity.type
_entity.pdbx_description
1 polymer ?
#
loop_
_entity_poly.entity_id
_entity_poly.type
_entity_poly.pdbx_seq_one_letter_code
_entity_poly.pdbx_strand_id
1 'polypeptide(L)'
;MAKLVEEAPHDTVVIMGDHGEALGEYWTYAHPRKDHPYVLTAPWMEVTGVEADWRSRLTVPDVDQSTATEDSSVAARLRELGYK
;
A
#
# COMPACT_ATOMS: atom_id res chain seq x y z
N MET A 1 16.47 9.41 -2.55
CA MET A 1 15.46 9.22 -1.48
C MET A 1 15.38 7.71 -1.20
N ALA A 2 14.59 7.24 -0.23
CA ALA A 2 14.45 5.79 0.00
C ALA A 2 13.56 5.17 -1.09
N LYS A 3 13.93 3.99 -1.64
CA LYS A 3 13.24 3.34 -2.78
C LYS A 3 11.72 3.23 -2.62
N LEU A 4 11.25 2.84 -1.42
CA LEU A 4 9.82 2.72 -1.13
C LEU A 4 9.07 4.04 -1.31
N VAL A 5 9.67 5.16 -0.91
CA VAL A 5 9.07 6.49 -1.04
C VAL A 5 9.04 6.92 -2.50
N GLU A 6 10.09 6.64 -3.27
CA GLU A 6 10.19 7.01 -4.69
C GLU A 6 9.20 6.23 -5.57
N GLU A 7 8.89 4.99 -5.20
CA GLU A 7 7.99 4.11 -5.95
C GLU A 7 6.55 4.14 -5.43
N ALA A 8 6.28 4.84 -4.32
CA ALA A 8 4.95 4.91 -3.74
C ALA A 8 3.97 5.60 -4.72
N PRO A 9 2.81 4.99 -5.04
CA PRO A 9 1.82 5.56 -5.96
C PRO A 9 0.93 6.61 -5.29
N HIS A 10 1.52 7.45 -4.43
CA HIS A 10 0.83 8.41 -3.60
C HIS A 10 1.65 9.69 -3.50
N ASP A 11 0.97 10.84 -3.58
CA ASP A 11 1.63 12.16 -3.51
C ASP A 11 2.17 12.47 -2.09
N THR A 12 1.67 11.74 -1.09
CA THR A 12 2.06 11.83 0.31
C THR A 12 2.24 10.45 0.90
N VAL A 13 3.35 10.23 1.60
CA VAL A 13 3.68 8.98 2.29
C VAL A 13 3.92 9.29 3.76
N VAL A 14 3.23 8.58 4.65
CA VAL A 14 3.46 8.64 6.10
C VAL A 14 4.14 7.35 6.53
N ILE A 15 5.30 7.48 7.18
CA ILE A 15 6.08 6.37 7.72
C ILE A 15 6.05 6.48 9.24
N MET A 16 5.74 5.38 9.94
CA MET A 16 5.67 5.34 11.39
C MET A 16 6.20 3.98 11.89
N GLY A 17 6.97 3.98 12.97
CA GLY A 17 7.28 2.77 13.73
C GLY A 17 6.08 2.31 14.55
N ASP A 18 5.89 1.01 14.71
CA ASP A 18 4.85 0.46 15.57
C ASP A 18 5.13 0.70 17.06
N HIS A 19 6.41 0.65 17.43
CA HIS A 19 6.93 1.01 18.76
C HIS A 19 8.41 1.44 18.67
N GLY A 20 8.95 1.92 19.79
CA GLY A 20 10.40 2.07 19.98
C GLY A 20 11.02 0.87 20.69
N GLU A 21 12.29 0.93 21.06
CA GLU A 21 13.03 -0.18 21.68
C GLU A 21 13.81 0.32 22.89
N ALA A 22 13.79 -0.41 24.01
CA ALA A 22 14.68 -0.13 25.13
C ALA A 22 16.07 -0.72 24.87
N LEU A 23 17.12 0.08 25.11
CA LEU A 23 18.50 -0.26 24.77
C LEU A 23 19.40 -0.35 26.01
N GLY A 24 18.81 -0.44 27.20
CA GLY A 24 19.51 -0.55 28.48
C GLY A 24 19.09 0.52 29.50
N GLU A 25 18.26 1.49 29.11
CA GLU A 25 17.70 2.46 30.04
C GLU A 25 16.89 1.72 31.12
N TYR A 26 17.06 2.11 32.38
CA TYR A 26 16.42 1.44 33.52
C TYR A 26 16.67 -0.08 33.56
N TRP A 27 17.83 -0.55 33.08
CA TRP A 27 18.19 -1.96 32.97
C TRP A 27 17.18 -2.77 32.16
N THR A 28 16.52 -2.11 31.20
CA THR A 28 15.46 -2.66 30.38
C THR A 28 15.94 -2.81 28.95
N TYR A 29 15.59 -3.94 28.33
CA TYR A 29 15.97 -4.28 26.96
C TYR A 29 14.74 -4.70 26.18
N ALA A 30 14.81 -4.52 24.87
CA ALA A 30 13.74 -4.81 23.93
C ALA A 30 12.46 -3.99 24.22
N HIS A 31 11.29 -4.54 23.91
CA HIS A 31 9.99 -3.88 23.98
C HIS A 31 9.09 -4.58 25.01
N PRO A 32 9.42 -4.51 26.31
CA PRO A 32 8.61 -5.15 27.34
C PRO A 32 7.23 -4.51 27.42
N ARG A 33 6.23 -5.30 27.84
CA ARG A 33 4.86 -4.84 28.10
C ARG A 33 4.73 -4.07 29.44
N LYS A 34 5.64 -3.14 29.68
CA LYS A 34 5.62 -2.22 30.83
C LYS A 34 5.84 -0.80 30.33
N ASP A 35 5.40 0.18 31.10
CA ASP A 35 5.59 1.58 30.74
C ASP A 35 7.09 1.91 30.65
N HIS A 36 7.53 2.22 29.45
CA HIS A 36 8.88 2.63 29.15
C HIS A 36 8.84 3.76 28.11
N PRO A 37 9.36 4.96 28.43
CA PRO A 37 9.15 6.15 27.60
C PRO A 37 9.67 5.96 26.17
N TYR A 38 10.78 5.25 26.00
CA TYR A 38 11.38 5.00 24.69
C TYR A 38 10.74 3.84 23.91
N VAL A 39 9.95 2.98 24.56
CA VAL A 39 9.18 1.93 23.84
C VAL A 39 7.85 2.51 23.35
N LEU A 40 7.26 3.41 24.13
CA LEU A 40 6.00 4.08 23.79
C LEU A 40 6.16 5.24 22.80
N THR A 41 7.40 5.67 22.54
CA THR A 41 7.71 6.73 21.58
C THR A 41 8.24 6.09 20.30
N ALA A 42 7.46 6.14 19.21
CA ALA A 42 7.87 5.70 17.90
C ALA A 42 8.16 6.88 16.97
N PRO A 43 9.21 6.82 16.13
CA PRO A 43 9.46 7.84 15.13
C PRO A 43 8.37 7.80 14.06
N TRP A 44 8.03 8.96 13.53
CA TRP A 44 7.20 9.09 12.35
C TRP A 44 7.71 10.23 11.46
N MET A 45 7.38 10.15 10.18
CA MET A 45 7.73 11.15 9.18
C MET A 45 6.63 11.22 8.12
N GLU A 46 6.32 12.43 7.69
CA GLU A 46 5.49 12.69 6.53
C GLU A 46 6.38 13.17 5.38
N VAL A 47 6.22 12.56 4.21
CA VAL A 47 6.91 12.95 2.98
C VAL A 47 5.85 13.37 1.97
N THR A 48 5.84 14.65 1.62
CA THR A 48 4.96 15.25 0.61
C THR A 48 5.73 15.52 -0.68
N GLY A 49 5.03 15.66 -1.80
CA GLY A 49 5.67 15.98 -3.09
C GLY A 49 6.39 14.78 -3.68
N VAL A 50 5.90 13.57 -3.39
CA VAL A 50 6.34 12.34 -4.05
C VAL A 50 5.82 12.39 -5.48
N GLU A 51 6.61 12.97 -6.39
CA GLU A 51 6.35 12.92 -7.83
C GLU A 51 6.73 11.54 -8.35
N ALA A 52 5.94 10.54 -7.99
CA ALA A 52 6.04 9.27 -8.66
C ALA A 52 5.35 9.41 -10.03
N ASP A 53 6.06 9.09 -11.11
CA ASP A 53 5.46 8.79 -12.41
C ASP A 53 4.70 7.45 -12.37
N TRP A 54 3.99 7.20 -11.26
CA TRP A 54 3.21 5.99 -11.03
C TRP A 54 2.04 5.92 -12.01
N ARG A 55 1.55 7.07 -12.47
CA ARG A 55 0.48 7.16 -13.47
C ARG A 55 0.91 6.62 -14.84
N SER A 56 2.17 6.77 -15.26
CA SER A 56 2.67 6.12 -16.50
C SER A 56 2.93 4.62 -16.33
N ARG A 57 3.18 4.18 -15.08
CA ARG A 57 3.40 2.77 -14.71
C ARG A 57 2.12 2.01 -14.40
N LEU A 58 0.98 2.70 -14.31
CA LEU A 58 -0.33 2.08 -14.42
C LEU A 58 -0.49 1.61 -15.86
N THR A 59 0.09 0.45 -16.16
CA THR A 59 -0.29 -0.31 -17.34
C THR A 59 -1.73 -0.73 -17.11
N VAL A 60 -2.68 0.09 -17.57
CA VAL A 60 -4.02 -0.40 -17.85
C VAL A 60 -3.79 -1.50 -18.88
N PRO A 61 -4.17 -2.76 -18.61
CA PRO A 61 -4.09 -3.78 -19.63
C PRO A 61 -4.79 -3.21 -20.86
N ASP A 62 -4.11 -3.21 -22.00
CA ASP A 62 -4.73 -2.87 -23.27
C ASP A 62 -5.83 -3.92 -23.42
N VAL A 63 -7.06 -3.57 -23.04
CA VAL A 63 -8.20 -4.45 -23.21
C VAL A 63 -8.36 -4.49 -24.71
N ASP A 64 -7.79 -5.52 -25.30
CA ASP A 64 -7.78 -5.75 -26.73
C ASP A 64 -9.24 -5.68 -27.22
N GLN A 65 -9.62 -4.51 -27.75
CA GLN A 65 -10.94 -4.27 -28.29
C GLN A 65 -11.20 -5.15 -29.53
N SER A 66 -10.18 -5.87 -30.03
CA SER A 66 -10.36 -6.89 -31.06
C SER A 66 -11.11 -8.14 -30.56
N THR A 67 -11.30 -8.28 -29.25
CA THR A 67 -12.26 -9.23 -28.67
C THR A 67 -13.52 -8.50 -28.19
N ALA A 68 -14.10 -7.66 -29.04
CA ALA A 68 -15.54 -7.38 -28.99
C ALA A 68 -16.28 -8.71 -29.22
N THR A 69 -16.31 -9.53 -28.17
CA THR A 69 -17.11 -10.74 -28.14
C THR A 69 -18.54 -10.25 -28.22
N GLU A 70 -19.21 -10.56 -29.33
CA GLU A 70 -20.58 -10.11 -29.59
C GLU A 70 -21.43 -10.21 -28.33
N ASP A 71 -22.14 -9.14 -27.97
CA ASP A 71 -23.02 -9.07 -26.78
C ASP A 71 -23.98 -10.27 -26.69
N SER A 72 -24.31 -10.87 -27.82
CA SER A 72 -25.08 -12.11 -27.96
C SER A 72 -24.48 -13.27 -27.15
N SER A 73 -23.15 -13.40 -27.13
CA SER A 73 -22.42 -14.46 -26.46
C SER A 73 -22.33 -14.23 -24.94
N VAL A 74 -22.18 -12.98 -24.51
CA VAL A 74 -22.16 -12.59 -23.09
C VAL A 74 -23.54 -12.78 -22.49
N ALA A 75 -24.60 -12.31 -23.17
CA ALA A 75 -25.97 -12.49 -22.72
C ALA A 75 -26.41 -13.98 -22.72
N ALA A 76 -25.87 -14.81 -23.60
CA ALA A 76 -26.12 -16.26 -23.58
C ALA A 76 -25.44 -16.92 -22.37
N ARG A 77 -24.17 -16.58 -22.11
CA ARG A 77 -23.38 -17.14 -21.00
C ARG A 77 -23.91 -16.72 -19.64
N LEU A 78 -24.40 -15.47 -19.51
CA LEU A 78 -25.04 -14.99 -18.28
C LEU A 78 -26.37 -15.71 -18.01
N ARG A 79 -27.17 -15.98 -19.05
CA ARG A 79 -28.39 -16.79 -18.93
C ARG A 79 -28.10 -18.23 -18.51
N GLU A 80 -27.04 -18.84 -19.04
CA GLU A 80 -26.61 -20.19 -18.66
C GLU A 80 -26.16 -20.25 -17.18
N LEU A 81 -25.63 -19.16 -16.64
CA LEU A 81 -25.29 -19.00 -15.22
C LEU A 81 -26.48 -18.58 -14.33
N GLY A 82 -27.68 -18.43 -14.89
CA GLY A 82 -28.92 -18.14 -14.15
C GLY A 82 -29.20 -16.67 -13.87
N TYR A 83 -28.43 -15.74 -14.48
CA TYR A 83 -28.73 -14.32 -14.43
C TYR A 83 -29.82 -13.97 -15.47
N LYS A 84 -30.75 -13.08 -15.11
CA LYS A 84 -31.88 -12.63 -15.94
C LYS A 84 -31.62 -11.29 -16.58
#